data_AF-A0A060CQ47-F1
#
_entry.id   AF-A0A060CQ47-F1
#
_cell.length_a   1.000
_cell.length_b   1.000
_cell.length_c   1.000
_cell.angle_alpha   90.00
_cell.angle_beta   90.00
_cell.angle_gamma   90.00
#
_symmetry.space_group_name_H-M   'P 1'
#
loop_
_entity.id
_entity.type
_entity.pdbx_description
1 polymer ?
#
loop_
_entity_poly.entity_id
_entity_poly.type
_entity_poly.pdbx_seq_one_letter_code
_entity_poly.pdbx_strand_id
1 'polypeptide(L)'
;REDSRWRWFEGRMLEKTGRAPEAQALFRAAATSPTFHGFLAADRLHQPYALCPWQPADPPAVRREVARDPALVRALALYRIDQPGWAVREWNDALTRFDDVHRRAAVALAQEQGWFDRAVFSLGKVPEEQRLYELRFPLHHDADIRAAARRNGLDPAWIAAEIRAESIFNP
;
A
#
# COMPACT_ATOMS: atom_id res chain seq x y z
N ARG A 1 -8.03 -13.73 15.49
CA ARG A 1 -7.28 -13.27 16.70
C ARG A 1 -5.81 -12.93 16.39
N GLU A 2 -5.29 -13.24 15.20
CA GLU A 2 -3.89 -12.96 14.85
C GLU A 2 -3.62 -11.56 14.30
N ASP A 3 -4.67 -10.77 14.07
CA ASP A 3 -4.54 -9.38 13.64
C ASP A 3 -3.80 -8.55 14.70
N SER A 4 -2.76 -7.85 14.25
CA SER A 4 -2.01 -6.84 15.00
C SER A 4 -2.90 -5.89 15.83
N ARG A 5 -4.05 -5.48 15.30
CA ARG A 5 -5.02 -4.62 15.98
C ARG A 5 -5.49 -5.23 17.29
N TRP A 6 -5.92 -6.48 17.26
CA TRP A 6 -6.47 -7.14 18.44
C TRP A 6 -5.38 -7.49 19.44
N ARG A 7 -4.21 -7.94 18.97
CA ARG A 7 -3.03 -8.17 19.82
C ARG A 7 -2.60 -6.90 20.55
N TRP A 8 -2.61 -5.75 19.88
CA TRP A 8 -2.32 -4.46 20.50
C TRP A 8 -3.30 -4.13 21.63
N PHE A 9 -4.62 -4.15 21.37
CA PHE A 9 -5.61 -3.80 22.39
C PHE A 9 -5.60 -4.78 23.57
N GLU A 10 -5.47 -6.08 23.32
CA GLU A 10 -5.36 -7.08 24.37
C GLU A 10 -4.09 -6.87 25.20
N GLY A 11 -2.95 -6.63 24.55
CA GLY A 11 -1.69 -6.29 25.24
C GLY A 11 -1.83 -5.05 26.11
N ARG A 12 -2.51 -4.00 25.64
CA ARG A 12 -2.79 -2.79 26.44
C ARG A 12 -3.69 -3.07 27.64
N MET A 13 -4.67 -3.96 27.53
CA MET A 13 -5.52 -4.35 28.66
C MET A 13 -4.77 -5.19 29.69
N LEU A 14 -3.91 -6.13 29.24
CA LEU A 14 -3.08 -6.93 30.13
C LEU A 14 -2.05 -6.08 30.87
N GLU A 15 -1.41 -5.14 30.18
CA GLU A 15 -0.48 -4.17 30.77
C GLU A 15 -1.18 -3.35 31.88
N LYS A 16 -2.37 -2.83 31.60
CA LYS A 16 -3.15 -2.04 32.56
C LYS A 16 -3.64 -2.85 33.77
N THR A 17 -3.77 -4.17 33.63
CA THR A 17 -4.20 -5.07 34.71
C THR A 17 -3.03 -5.76 35.43
N GLY A 18 -1.79 -5.31 35.19
CA GLY A 18 -0.60 -5.81 35.89
C GLY A 18 0.01 -7.10 35.32
N ARG A 19 -0.48 -7.58 34.18
CA ARG A 19 -0.01 -8.80 33.50
C ARG A 19 1.07 -8.47 32.46
N ALA A 20 2.10 -7.76 32.89
CA ALA A 20 3.14 -7.21 32.01
C ALA A 20 3.87 -8.24 31.13
N PRO A 21 4.24 -9.45 31.61
CA PRO A 21 4.91 -10.45 30.77
C PRO A 21 4.05 -10.91 29.58
N GLU A 22 2.74 -11.04 29.80
CA GLU A 22 1.80 -11.49 28.76
C GLU A 22 1.52 -10.36 27.76
N ALA A 23 1.41 -9.12 28.25
CA ALA A 23 1.34 -7.94 27.39
C ALA A 23 2.56 -7.83 26.47
N GLN A 24 3.77 -8.05 27.00
CA GLN A 24 5.01 -8.03 26.19
C GLN A 24 5.01 -9.10 25.10
N ALA A 25 4.47 -10.29 25.37
CA ALA A 25 4.36 -11.34 24.35
C ALA A 25 3.42 -10.89 23.20
N LEU A 26 2.28 -10.27 23.53
CA LEU A 26 1.34 -9.76 22.53
C LEU A 26 1.91 -8.57 21.75
N PHE A 27 2.60 -7.64 22.40
CA PHE A 27 3.27 -6.54 21.69
C PHE A 27 4.34 -7.06 20.74
N ARG A 28 5.16 -8.04 21.16
CA ARG A 28 6.17 -8.64 20.27
C ARG A 28 5.53 -9.28 19.05
N ALA A 29 4.41 -9.99 19.24
CA ALA A 29 3.68 -10.62 18.15
C ALA A 29 2.93 -9.62 17.24
N ALA A 30 2.52 -8.46 17.75
CA ALA A 30 1.89 -7.40 16.96
C ALA A 30 2.92 -6.61 16.15
N ALA A 31 4.09 -6.35 16.74
CA ALA A 31 5.11 -5.48 16.18
C ALA A 31 5.87 -6.07 14.98
N THR A 32 5.62 -7.34 14.62
CA THR A 32 6.08 -7.93 13.35
C THR A 32 5.24 -7.51 12.15
N SER A 33 4.12 -6.81 12.38
CA SER A 33 3.19 -6.39 11.33
C SER A 33 3.49 -4.97 10.83
N PRO A 34 3.52 -4.71 9.51
CA PRO A 34 3.73 -3.38 8.93
C PRO A 34 2.42 -2.56 8.89
N THR A 35 1.69 -2.55 10.00
CA THR A 35 0.40 -1.85 10.15
C THR A 35 0.48 -0.84 11.28
N PHE A 36 -0.49 0.08 11.34
CA PHE A 36 -0.59 1.08 12.41
C PHE A 36 -0.43 0.47 13.81
N HIS A 37 -1.16 -0.61 14.12
CA HIS A 37 -1.10 -1.25 15.43
C HIS A 37 0.19 -2.03 15.66
N GLY A 38 0.84 -2.53 14.59
CA GLY A 38 2.18 -3.09 14.68
C GLY A 38 3.23 -2.03 15.02
N PHE A 39 3.15 -0.85 14.41
CA PHE A 39 4.04 0.27 14.72
C PHE A 39 3.83 0.80 16.15
N LEU A 40 2.59 0.91 16.61
CA LEU A 40 2.31 1.24 18.02
C LEU A 40 2.91 0.21 18.99
N ALA A 41 2.85 -1.07 18.65
CA ALA A 41 3.47 -2.13 19.45
C ALA A 41 5.01 -2.03 19.44
N ALA A 42 5.61 -1.68 18.31
CA ALA A 42 7.05 -1.44 18.20
C ALA A 42 7.50 -0.22 19.02
N ASP A 43 6.77 0.90 18.95
CA ASP A 43 7.00 2.09 19.78
C ASP A 43 6.95 1.74 21.26
N ARG A 44 5.92 0.98 21.68
CA ARG A 44 5.72 0.58 23.07
C ARG A 44 6.87 -0.29 23.61
N LEU A 45 7.48 -1.09 22.73
CA LEU A 45 8.62 -1.96 23.01
C LEU A 45 9.98 -1.26 22.79
N HIS A 46 9.99 -0.01 22.31
CA HIS A 46 11.20 0.71 21.91
C HIS A 46 12.08 -0.07 20.91
N GLN A 47 11.45 -0.72 19.94
CA GLN A 47 12.15 -1.47 18.89
C GLN A 47 11.88 -0.87 17.50
N PRO A 48 12.75 -1.14 16.51
CA PRO A 48 12.53 -0.67 15.15
C PRO A 48 11.22 -1.17 14.55
N TYR A 49 10.67 -0.40 13.61
CA TYR A 49 9.48 -0.80 12.85
C TYR A 49 9.80 -1.97 11.91
N ALA A 50 8.85 -2.90 11.79
CA ALA A 50 8.92 -4.02 10.86
C ALA A 50 8.66 -3.59 9.40
N LEU A 51 9.47 -2.65 8.91
CA LEU A 51 9.49 -2.23 7.51
C LEU A 51 10.45 -3.12 6.72
N CYS A 52 9.95 -4.24 6.21
CA CYS A 52 10.71 -5.15 5.36
C CYS A 52 10.19 -5.10 3.91
N PRO A 53 10.66 -4.16 3.06
CA PRO A 53 10.18 -4.06 1.68
C PRO A 53 10.30 -5.38 0.95
N TRP A 54 9.27 -5.74 0.19
CA TRP A 54 9.33 -6.84 -0.75
C TRP A 54 9.33 -6.26 -2.15
N GLN A 55 10.36 -6.59 -2.93
CA GLN A 55 10.50 -6.19 -4.33
C GLN A 55 10.54 -7.48 -5.15
N PRO A 56 9.38 -8.01 -5.57
CA PRO A 56 9.35 -9.18 -6.44
C PRO A 56 10.04 -8.85 -7.77
N ALA A 57 10.58 -9.87 -8.43
CA ALA A 57 11.12 -9.71 -9.77
C ALA A 57 10.04 -9.17 -10.72
N ASP A 58 10.44 -8.30 -11.64
CA ASP A 58 9.60 -7.71 -12.69
C ASP A 58 10.13 -8.13 -14.08
N PRO A 59 9.80 -9.34 -14.56
CA PRO A 59 10.38 -9.86 -15.79
C PRO A 59 9.90 -9.04 -17.01
N PRO A 60 10.80 -8.60 -17.91
CA PRO A 60 10.41 -7.84 -19.10
C PRO A 60 9.40 -8.56 -20.01
N ALA A 61 9.39 -9.90 -20.01
CA ALA A 61 8.42 -10.70 -20.76
C ALA A 61 7.00 -10.50 -20.21
N VAL A 62 6.81 -10.64 -18.89
CA VAL A 62 5.51 -10.44 -18.23
C VAL A 62 5.00 -9.02 -18.45
N ARG A 63 5.87 -8.00 -18.30
CA ARG A 63 5.48 -6.61 -18.59
C ARG A 63 4.95 -6.43 -20.01
N ARG A 64 5.61 -7.04 -21.01
CA ARG A 64 5.20 -6.97 -22.41
C ARG A 64 3.88 -7.69 -22.67
N GLU A 65 3.67 -8.83 -22.02
CA GLU A 65 2.42 -9.58 -22.12
C GLU A 65 1.26 -8.78 -21.53
N VAL A 66 1.42 -8.28 -20.31
CA VAL A 66 0.44 -7.43 -19.63
C VAL A 66 0.13 -6.17 -20.44
N ALA A 67 1.16 -5.46 -20.93
CA ALA A 67 0.98 -4.25 -21.73
C ALA A 67 0.28 -4.47 -23.08
N ARG A 68 0.19 -5.73 -23.54
CA ARG A 68 -0.50 -6.11 -24.78
C ARG A 68 -1.89 -6.70 -24.56
N ASP A 69 -2.31 -6.93 -23.31
CA ASP A 69 -3.66 -7.42 -23.03
C ASP A 69 -4.70 -6.41 -23.56
N PRO A 70 -5.62 -6.84 -24.46
CA PRO A 70 -6.55 -5.91 -25.09
C PRO A 70 -7.47 -5.18 -24.11
N ALA A 71 -7.88 -5.83 -23.01
CA ALA A 71 -8.75 -5.20 -22.01
C ALA A 71 -7.96 -4.18 -21.19
N LEU A 72 -6.72 -4.48 -20.82
CA LEU A 72 -5.86 -3.50 -20.14
C LEU A 72 -5.54 -2.29 -21.03
N VAL A 73 -5.27 -2.51 -22.32
CA VAL A 73 -5.08 -1.42 -23.29
C VAL A 73 -6.30 -0.51 -23.36
N ARG A 74 -7.51 -1.08 -23.41
CA ARG A 74 -8.76 -0.31 -23.37
C ARG A 74 -8.93 0.43 -22.05
N ALA A 75 -8.65 -0.23 -20.92
CA ALA A 75 -8.75 0.36 -19.58
C ALA A 75 -7.88 1.63 -19.47
N LEU A 76 -6.61 1.53 -19.86
CA LEU A 76 -5.67 2.65 -19.82
C LEU A 76 -6.03 3.75 -20.83
N ALA A 77 -6.60 3.41 -21.99
CA ALA A 77 -7.08 4.40 -22.95
C ALA A 77 -8.30 5.16 -22.41
N LEU A 78 -9.25 4.47 -21.80
CA LEU A 78 -10.44 5.06 -21.17
C LEU A 78 -10.07 5.95 -19.98
N TYR A 79 -9.09 5.55 -19.18
CA TYR A 79 -8.57 6.38 -18.09
C TYR A 79 -8.01 7.71 -18.61
N ARG A 80 -7.21 7.67 -19.70
CA ARG A 80 -6.62 8.86 -20.32
C ARG A 80 -7.63 9.86 -20.90
N ILE A 81 -8.86 9.43 -21.18
CA ILE A 81 -9.93 10.29 -21.69
C ILE A 81 -11.00 10.58 -20.62
N ASP A 82 -10.65 10.43 -19.34
CA ASP A 82 -11.51 10.70 -18.19
C ASP A 82 -12.85 9.94 -18.22
N GLN A 83 -12.77 8.64 -18.53
CA GLN A 83 -13.90 7.71 -18.48
C GLN A 83 -13.71 6.66 -17.37
N PRO A 84 -13.61 7.06 -16.09
CA PRO A 84 -13.16 6.19 -15.01
C PRO A 84 -14.05 4.96 -14.81
N GLY A 85 -15.38 5.11 -14.92
CA GLY A 85 -16.31 3.99 -14.75
C GLY A 85 -16.12 2.88 -15.81
N TRP A 86 -15.83 3.28 -17.06
CA TRP A 86 -15.53 2.32 -18.13
C TRP A 86 -14.13 1.75 -18.01
N ALA A 87 -13.15 2.59 -17.66
CA ALA A 87 -11.78 2.17 -17.42
C ALA A 87 -11.72 1.08 -16.34
N VAL A 88 -12.41 1.26 -15.21
CA VAL A 88 -12.46 0.28 -14.11
C VAL A 88 -13.11 -1.03 -14.55
N ARG A 89 -14.14 -0.99 -15.41
CA ARG A 89 -14.77 -2.21 -15.94
C ARG A 89 -13.81 -3.04 -16.78
N GLU A 90 -13.11 -2.41 -17.72
CA GLU A 90 -12.09 -3.07 -18.55
C GLU A 90 -10.90 -3.56 -17.74
N TRP A 91 -10.48 -2.78 -16.73
CA TRP A 91 -9.46 -3.17 -15.78
C TRP A 91 -9.83 -4.45 -15.03
N ASN A 92 -11.03 -4.49 -14.46
CA ASN A 92 -11.50 -5.65 -13.71
C ASN A 92 -11.63 -6.89 -14.61
N ASP A 93 -12.09 -6.73 -15.85
CA ASP A 93 -12.10 -7.82 -16.85
C ASP A 93 -10.69 -8.37 -17.08
N ALA A 94 -9.70 -7.49 -17.33
CA ALA A 94 -8.30 -7.89 -17.52
C ALA A 94 -7.77 -8.72 -16.35
N LEU A 95 -8.02 -8.25 -15.12
CA LEU A 95 -7.50 -8.91 -13.92
C LEU A 95 -8.10 -10.30 -13.66
N THR A 96 -9.26 -10.64 -14.23
CA THR A 96 -9.82 -12.01 -14.05
C THR A 96 -8.94 -13.11 -14.64
N ARG A 97 -8.02 -12.76 -15.56
CA ARG A 97 -7.13 -13.68 -16.26
C ARG A 97 -5.68 -13.63 -15.76
N PHE A 98 -5.36 -12.70 -14.86
CA PHE A 98 -4.01 -12.47 -14.40
C PHE A 98 -3.73 -13.25 -13.12
N ASP A 99 -2.59 -13.95 -13.09
CA ASP A 99 -2.01 -14.40 -11.83
C ASP A 99 -1.43 -13.21 -11.05
N ASP A 100 -0.90 -13.49 -9.86
CA ASP A 100 -0.32 -12.48 -8.99
C ASP A 100 0.85 -11.69 -9.61
N VAL A 101 1.65 -12.33 -10.47
CA VAL A 101 2.78 -11.67 -11.13
C VAL A 101 2.27 -10.68 -12.19
N HIS A 102 1.34 -11.12 -13.02
CA HIS A 102 0.71 -10.29 -14.04
C HIS A 102 -0.12 -9.15 -13.44
N ARG A 103 -0.84 -9.42 -12.34
CA ARG A 103 -1.62 -8.42 -11.60
C ARG A 103 -0.74 -7.31 -11.04
N ARG A 104 0.40 -7.65 -10.42
CA ARG A 104 1.36 -6.65 -9.93
C ARG A 104 1.99 -5.84 -11.06
N ALA A 105 2.35 -6.49 -12.17
CA ALA A 105 2.86 -5.80 -13.35
C ALA A 105 1.81 -4.84 -13.96
N ALA A 106 0.53 -5.23 -13.96
CA ALA A 106 -0.56 -4.36 -14.41
C ALA A 106 -0.71 -3.12 -13.51
N VAL A 107 -0.66 -3.31 -12.18
CA VAL A 107 -0.65 -2.20 -11.21
C VAL A 107 0.52 -1.25 -11.45
N ALA A 108 1.73 -1.77 -11.65
CA ALA A 108 2.89 -0.94 -11.96
C ALA A 108 2.69 -0.13 -13.26
N LEU A 109 2.18 -0.78 -14.32
CA LEU A 109 1.88 -0.11 -15.59
C LEU A 109 0.83 0.99 -15.44
N ALA A 110 -0.20 0.78 -14.62
CA ALA A 110 -1.21 1.80 -14.34
C ALA A 110 -0.60 3.03 -13.64
N GLN A 111 0.29 2.82 -12.68
CA GLN A 111 0.98 3.90 -11.96
C GLN A 111 1.90 4.71 -12.88
N GLU A 112 2.57 4.07 -13.84
CA GLU A 112 3.35 4.74 -14.88
C GLU A 112 2.49 5.65 -15.76
N GLN A 113 1.18 5.40 -15.85
CA GLN A 113 0.21 6.22 -16.58
C GLN A 113 -0.57 7.19 -15.67
N GLY A 114 -0.17 7.34 -14.41
CA GLY A 114 -0.81 8.24 -13.44
C GLY A 114 -2.03 7.64 -12.73
N TRP A 115 -2.40 6.39 -13.00
CA TRP A 115 -3.57 5.75 -12.39
C TRP A 115 -3.21 5.03 -11.08
N PHE A 116 -3.05 5.83 -10.01
CA PHE A 116 -2.44 5.36 -8.75
C PHE A 116 -3.32 4.49 -7.84
N ASP A 117 -4.64 4.68 -7.88
CA ASP A 117 -5.58 3.96 -7.01
C ASP A 117 -5.62 2.44 -7.27
N ARG A 118 -5.11 1.98 -8.41
CA ARG A 118 -5.06 0.57 -8.80
C ARG A 118 -4.30 -0.28 -7.78
N ALA A 119 -3.23 0.25 -7.19
CA ALA A 119 -2.50 -0.49 -6.15
C ALA A 119 -3.34 -0.74 -4.89
N VAL A 120 -4.24 0.19 -4.52
CA VAL A 120 -5.11 0.05 -3.35
C VAL A 120 -6.19 -1.00 -3.58
N PHE A 121 -6.75 -1.02 -4.79
CA PHE A 121 -7.89 -1.90 -5.11
C PHE A 121 -7.48 -3.26 -5.68
N SER A 122 -6.30 -3.36 -6.29
CA SER A 122 -5.89 -4.54 -7.06
C SER A 122 -4.74 -5.32 -6.43
N LEU A 123 -4.07 -4.81 -5.39
CA LEU A 123 -3.17 -5.62 -4.57
C LEU A 123 -3.95 -6.35 -3.48
N GLY A 124 -3.51 -7.55 -3.16
CA GLY A 124 -4.06 -8.39 -2.12
C GLY A 124 -3.71 -7.87 -0.73
N LYS A 125 -4.49 -8.32 0.26
CA LYS A 125 -4.29 -7.95 1.67
C LYS A 125 -3.37 -8.92 2.43
N VAL A 126 -2.64 -9.78 1.71
CA VAL A 126 -1.72 -10.77 2.28
C VAL A 126 -0.41 -10.12 2.77
N PRO A 127 0.29 -10.70 3.77
CA PRO A 127 1.48 -10.10 4.36
C PRO A 127 2.60 -9.75 3.38
N GLU A 128 2.77 -10.53 2.31
CA GLU A 128 3.74 -10.26 1.24
C GLU A 128 3.40 -8.97 0.50
N GLU A 129 2.17 -8.85 -0.01
CA GLU A 129 1.77 -7.69 -0.82
C GLU A 129 1.64 -6.42 0.01
N GLN A 130 1.39 -6.53 1.32
CA GLN A 130 1.49 -5.39 2.23
C GLN A 130 2.90 -4.77 2.27
N ARG A 131 3.94 -5.55 1.94
CA ARG A 131 5.33 -5.08 1.90
C ARG A 131 5.75 -4.48 0.55
N LEU A 132 4.86 -4.42 -0.44
CA LEU A 132 5.08 -3.74 -1.73
C LEU A 132 4.96 -2.22 -1.58
N TYR A 133 5.85 -1.60 -0.79
CA TYR A 133 5.71 -0.19 -0.42
C TYR A 133 5.73 0.75 -1.63
N GLU A 134 6.58 0.49 -2.62
CA GLU A 134 6.67 1.31 -3.84
C GLU A 134 5.34 1.34 -4.60
N LEU A 135 4.68 0.19 -4.75
CA LEU A 135 3.37 0.13 -5.40
C LEU A 135 2.27 0.70 -4.48
N ARG A 136 2.30 0.45 -3.17
CA ARG A 136 1.21 0.86 -2.25
C ARG A 136 1.24 2.34 -1.87
N PHE A 137 2.40 2.98 -1.99
CA PHE A 137 2.66 4.36 -1.58
C PHE A 137 3.44 5.09 -2.69
N PRO A 138 2.87 5.22 -3.91
CA PRO A 138 3.52 5.97 -4.97
C PRO A 138 3.66 7.43 -4.55
N LEU A 139 4.85 8.00 -4.72
CA LEU A 139 5.14 9.39 -4.33
C LEU A 139 5.09 10.29 -5.56
N HIS A 140 3.88 10.69 -5.95
CA HIS A 140 3.68 11.67 -7.02
C HIS A 140 3.80 13.10 -6.46
N HIS A 141 4.21 14.07 -7.29
CA HIS A 141 4.42 15.47 -6.89
C HIS A 141 5.43 15.70 -5.74
N ASP A 142 6.46 14.85 -5.57
CA ASP A 142 7.43 14.97 -4.46
C ASP A 142 8.04 16.38 -4.34
N ALA A 143 8.42 17.00 -5.47
CA ALA A 143 9.00 18.33 -5.47
C ALA A 143 8.01 19.39 -4.93
N ASP A 144 6.74 19.34 -5.34
CA ASP A 144 5.71 20.26 -4.92
C ASP A 144 5.33 20.04 -3.46
N ILE A 145 5.20 18.77 -3.04
CA ILE A 145 4.95 18.37 -1.65
C ILE A 145 6.06 18.91 -0.75
N ARG A 146 7.33 18.68 -1.11
CA ARG A 146 8.47 19.19 -0.34
C ARG A 146 8.51 20.71 -0.30
N ALA A 147 8.18 21.38 -1.40
CA ALA A 147 8.13 22.84 -1.43
C ALA A 147 7.01 23.38 -0.53
N ALA A 148 5.81 22.79 -0.58
CA ALA A 148 4.69 23.15 0.29
C ALA A 148 4.98 22.85 1.76
N ALA A 149 5.56 21.68 2.06
CA ALA A 149 5.98 21.28 3.40
C ALA A 149 6.94 22.30 4.01
N ARG A 150 8.00 22.68 3.27
CA ARG A 150 8.96 23.71 3.70
C ARG A 150 8.31 25.06 3.95
N ARG A 151 7.42 25.52 3.06
CA ARG A 151 6.73 26.81 3.22
C ARG A 151 5.86 26.87 4.48
N ASN A 152 5.30 25.74 4.91
CA ASN A 152 4.36 25.67 6.02
C ASN A 152 4.97 25.06 7.31
N GLY A 153 6.26 24.71 7.31
CA GLY A 153 6.90 24.10 8.47
C GLY A 153 6.35 22.72 8.84
N LEU A 154 5.90 21.94 7.85
CA LEU A 154 5.31 20.62 8.04
C LEU A 154 6.25 19.50 7.58
N ASP A 155 6.07 18.29 8.10
CA ASP A 155 6.75 17.10 7.60
C ASP A 155 6.19 16.71 6.22
N PRO A 156 7.01 16.64 5.16
CA PRO A 156 6.54 16.21 3.83
C PRO A 156 5.96 14.79 3.83
N ALA A 157 6.42 13.89 4.70
CA ALA A 157 5.87 12.54 4.81
C ALA A 157 4.42 12.58 5.35
N TRP A 158 4.13 13.51 6.26
CA TRP A 158 2.78 13.71 6.77
C TRP A 158 1.83 14.25 5.69
N ILE A 159 2.29 15.24 4.91
CA ILE A 159 1.51 15.76 3.77
C ILE A 159 1.24 14.66 2.73
N ALA A 160 2.26 13.88 2.36
CA ALA A 160 2.10 12.79 1.40
C ALA A 160 1.13 11.70 1.92
N ALA A 161 1.20 11.38 3.22
CA ALA A 161 0.28 10.44 3.85
C ALA A 161 -1.17 10.93 3.79
N GLU A 162 -1.41 12.21 4.03
CA GLU A 162 -2.74 12.82 3.98
C GLU A 162 -3.30 12.81 2.54
N ILE A 163 -2.50 13.23 1.55
CA ILE A 163 -2.90 13.19 0.13
C ILE A 163 -3.31 11.77 -0.27
N ARG A 164 -2.54 10.77 0.15
CA ARG A 164 -2.84 9.37 -0.12
C ARG A 164 -4.14 8.92 0.54
N ALA A 165 -4.40 9.36 1.77
CA ALA A 165 -5.61 8.99 2.52
C ALA A 165 -6.87 9.59 1.90
N GLU A 166 -6.79 10.83 1.42
CA GLU A 166 -7.92 11.57 0.85
C GLU A 166 -8.22 11.19 -0.60
N SER A 167 -7.20 11.00 -1.43
CA SER A 167 -7.36 10.89 -2.89
C SER A 167 -6.60 9.74 -3.55
N ILE A 168 -5.66 9.13 -2.84
CA ILE A 168 -4.71 8.16 -3.41
C ILE A 168 -3.93 8.79 -4.60
N PHE A 169 -3.64 10.10 -4.53
CA PHE A 169 -3.00 10.86 -5.61
C PHE A 169 -3.79 10.92 -6.92
N ASN A 170 -5.10 10.62 -6.90
CA ASN A 170 -5.97 10.86 -8.04
C ASN A 170 -6.47 12.31 -8.00
N PRO A 171 -6.17 13.16 -9.00
CA PRO A 171 -6.57 14.57 -9.01
C PRO A 171 -8.08 14.79 -9.16
#